data_AF-D6TLX9-F1
#
_entry.id   AF-D6TLX9-F1
#
_cell.length_a   1.000
_cell.length_b   1.000
_cell.length_c   1.000
_cell.angle_alpha   90.00
_cell.angle_beta   90.00
_cell.angle_gamma   90.00
#
_symmetry.space_group_name_H-M   'P 1'
#
loop_
_entity.id
_entity.type
_entity.pdbx_description
1 polymer ?
#
loop_
_entity_poly.entity_id
_entity_poly.type
_entity_poly.pdbx_seq_one_letter_code
_entity_poly.pdbx_strand_id
1 'polypeptide(L)'
;MRTPTYWLDLFTEVTWQEFLNAGGETSGFRESRWRTVQQIKPGDYLICYLTRVSRLVGILEVVSEAFKDNTPIWEKDVFPCRLKVKPVIHLTPETGVPITHLRDQLTIFENLNSPFAWTGHVRGSPTKWKTSDGEVIVNALKEAQQNPVIRPLTKSRVEDQPAVLPAKIGTVTVPGDEETSDEVTKPSKEPRLHTEIQWLLLKLGNDMGLDVWVANNDRSREFNGHRFCDLPPGLHSSRHPAHL
;
A
#
# COMPACT_ATOMS: atom_id res chain seq x y z
N MET A 1 -3.92 1.54 35.36
CA MET A 1 -3.62 0.68 34.19
C MET A 1 -3.21 1.60 33.04
N ARG A 2 -2.14 1.28 32.31
CA ARG A 2 -1.70 2.09 31.15
C ARG A 2 -2.70 1.91 30.01
N THR A 3 -3.10 2.99 29.35
CA THR A 3 -3.91 2.91 28.13
C THR A 3 -3.06 2.28 27.01
N PRO A 4 -3.57 1.26 26.31
CA PRO A 4 -2.83 0.59 25.25
C PRO A 4 -2.50 1.55 24.11
N THR A 5 -1.30 1.43 23.56
CA THR A 5 -0.91 2.13 22.33
C THR A 5 -1.28 1.29 21.12
N TYR A 6 -1.67 1.94 20.03
CA TYR A 6 -2.01 1.27 18.78
C TYR A 6 -0.91 1.44 17.75
N TRP A 7 -0.55 0.33 17.10
CA TRP A 7 0.51 0.28 16.09
C TRP A 7 0.00 -0.46 14.87
N LEU A 8 0.23 0.09 13.68
CA LEU A 8 -0.12 -0.58 12.43
C LEU A 8 0.86 -1.72 12.15
N ASP A 9 0.31 -2.89 11.84
CA ASP A 9 1.05 -4.06 11.38
C ASP A 9 0.55 -4.48 10.00
N LEU A 10 1.46 -4.54 9.03
CA LEU A 10 1.14 -4.72 7.62
C LEU A 10 1.42 -6.14 7.19
N PHE A 11 0.43 -6.77 6.59
CA PHE A 11 0.52 -8.09 6.01
C PHE A 11 0.11 -8.05 4.53
N THR A 12 0.62 -8.98 3.73
CA THR A 12 -0.12 -9.49 2.57
C THR A 12 -0.95 -10.69 3.02
N GLU A 13 -1.91 -11.13 2.20
CA GLU A 13 -2.67 -12.36 2.45
C GLU A 13 -1.75 -13.57 2.69
N VAL A 14 -0.66 -13.68 1.91
CA VAL A 14 0.35 -14.73 2.07
C VAL A 14 1.03 -14.66 3.44
N THR A 15 1.59 -13.50 3.80
CA THR A 15 2.31 -13.37 5.09
C THR A 15 1.39 -13.49 6.31
N TRP A 16 0.10 -13.16 6.14
CA TRP A 16 -0.90 -13.37 7.17
C TRP A 16 -1.18 -14.86 7.36
N GLN A 17 -1.33 -15.60 6.26
CA GLN A 17 -1.51 -17.05 6.33
C GLN A 17 -0.27 -17.76 6.90
N GLU A 18 0.94 -17.35 6.52
CA GLU A 18 2.20 -17.85 7.09
C GLU A 18 2.27 -17.60 8.61
N PHE A 19 1.90 -16.40 9.04
CA PHE A 19 1.82 -16.05 10.46
C PHE A 19 0.85 -16.97 11.22
N LEU A 20 -0.35 -17.21 10.67
CA LEU A 20 -1.34 -18.11 11.28
C LEU A 20 -0.86 -19.56 11.30
N ASN A 21 -0.26 -20.04 10.20
CA ASN A 21 0.28 -21.40 10.10
C ASN A 21 1.42 -21.64 11.10
N ALA A 22 2.20 -20.61 11.42
CA ALA A 22 3.24 -20.64 12.45
C ALA A 22 2.69 -20.48 13.89
N GLY A 23 1.38 -20.51 14.08
CA GLY A 23 0.71 -20.44 15.38
C GLY A 23 0.18 -19.05 15.77
N GLY A 24 0.49 -18.00 14.98
CA GLY A 24 -0.03 -16.66 15.24
C GLY A 24 0.55 -15.97 16.48
N GLU A 25 1.73 -16.40 16.94
CA GLU A 25 2.31 -15.95 18.22
C GLU A 25 3.45 -14.95 18.06
N THR A 26 3.91 -14.70 16.84
CA THR A 26 5.09 -13.87 16.58
C THR A 26 4.87 -12.94 15.39
N SER A 27 4.86 -11.63 15.64
CA SER A 27 4.88 -10.61 14.57
C SER A 27 6.32 -10.15 14.33
N GLY A 28 6.68 -9.94 13.06
CA GLY A 28 8.04 -9.68 12.61
C GLY A 28 8.13 -8.45 11.70
N PHE A 29 9.21 -7.69 11.86
CA PHE A 29 9.51 -6.49 11.09
C PHE A 29 10.93 -6.52 10.54
N ARG A 30 11.19 -5.67 9.54
CA ARG A 30 12.53 -5.50 8.94
C ARG A 30 13.53 -4.98 9.97
N GLU A 31 14.79 -5.36 9.82
CA GLU A 31 15.90 -4.92 10.69
C GLU A 31 15.99 -3.38 10.82
N SER A 32 15.71 -2.66 9.73
CA SER A 32 15.68 -1.19 9.70
C SER A 32 14.64 -0.57 10.65
N ARG A 33 13.66 -1.35 11.12
CA ARG A 33 12.61 -0.92 12.04
C ARG A 33 12.92 -1.21 13.51
N TRP A 34 14.09 -1.79 13.83
CA TRP A 34 14.44 -2.20 15.19
C TRP A 34 14.16 -1.13 16.25
N ARG A 35 14.60 0.11 16.01
CA ARG A 35 14.40 1.24 16.94
C ARG A 35 12.92 1.56 17.21
N THR A 36 12.05 1.35 16.24
CA THR A 36 10.60 1.57 16.40
C THR A 36 9.96 0.40 17.14
N VAL A 37 10.34 -0.84 16.79
CA VAL A 37 9.82 -2.05 17.45
C VAL A 37 10.15 -2.05 18.95
N GLN A 38 11.33 -1.57 19.34
CA GLN A 38 11.72 -1.43 20.76
C GLN A 38 10.83 -0.47 21.58
N GLN A 39 10.08 0.43 20.92
CA GLN A 39 9.14 1.35 21.58
C GLN A 39 7.81 0.69 21.90
N ILE A 40 7.49 -0.42 21.23
CA ILE A 40 6.26 -1.19 21.46
C ILE A 40 6.43 -1.97 22.75
N LYS A 41 5.44 -1.87 23.65
CA LYS A 41 5.50 -2.48 24.98
C LYS A 41 4.42 -3.56 25.16
N PRO A 42 4.65 -4.54 26.06
CA PRO A 42 3.60 -5.47 26.46
C PRO A 42 2.31 -4.71 26.86
N GLY A 43 1.18 -5.19 26.36
CA GLY A 43 -0.14 -4.56 26.49
C GLY A 43 -0.49 -3.54 25.39
N ASP A 44 0.43 -3.18 24.50
CA ASP A 44 0.09 -2.43 23.27
C ASP A 44 -0.62 -3.35 22.25
N TYR A 45 -1.38 -2.74 21.33
CA TYR A 45 -2.10 -3.45 20.28
C TYR A 45 -1.50 -3.21 18.89
N LEU A 46 -1.38 -4.29 18.12
CA LEU A 46 -1.07 -4.28 16.71
C LEU A 46 -2.36 -4.38 15.89
N ILE A 47 -2.57 -3.42 14.98
CA ILE A 47 -3.68 -3.38 14.03
C ILE A 47 -3.25 -4.11 12.77
N CYS A 48 -3.80 -5.30 12.52
CA CYS A 48 -3.48 -6.10 11.35
C CYS A 48 -4.22 -5.58 10.12
N TYR A 49 -3.46 -5.01 9.17
CA TYR A 49 -3.96 -4.52 7.91
C TYR A 49 -3.38 -5.33 6.75
N LEU A 50 -4.26 -5.91 5.93
CA LEU A 50 -3.89 -6.56 4.68
C LEU A 50 -3.73 -5.52 3.58
N THR A 51 -2.48 -5.34 3.16
CA THR A 51 -2.09 -4.60 1.98
C THR A 51 -2.70 -5.23 0.71
N ARG A 52 -2.83 -4.43 -0.36
CA ARG A 52 -3.48 -4.75 -1.65
C ARG A 52 -4.99 -4.90 -1.65
N VAL A 53 -5.56 -5.53 -0.61
CA VAL A 53 -7.02 -5.70 -0.45
C VAL A 53 -7.64 -4.64 0.47
N SER A 54 -6.82 -3.84 1.14
CA SER A 54 -7.22 -2.74 2.02
C SER A 54 -8.22 -3.16 3.11
N ARG A 55 -7.90 -4.25 3.80
CA ARG A 55 -8.74 -4.86 4.85
C ARG A 55 -8.06 -4.81 6.19
N LEU A 56 -8.79 -4.40 7.22
CA LEU A 56 -8.45 -4.64 8.61
C LEU A 56 -8.96 -6.04 8.97
N VAL A 57 -8.07 -6.91 9.45
CA VAL A 57 -8.39 -8.33 9.68
C VAL A 57 -8.16 -8.79 11.11
N GLY A 58 -7.55 -7.99 11.96
CA GLY A 58 -7.33 -8.42 13.33
C GLY A 58 -6.66 -7.40 14.22
N ILE A 59 -6.64 -7.76 15.50
CA ILE A 59 -5.91 -7.07 16.56
C ILE A 59 -5.07 -8.10 17.28
N LEU A 60 -3.78 -7.81 17.45
CA LEU A 60 -2.87 -8.63 18.25
C LEU A 60 -2.45 -7.85 19.49
N GLU A 61 -2.50 -8.48 20.65
CA GLU A 61 -1.93 -7.96 21.89
C GLU A 61 -0.46 -8.31 21.97
N VAL A 62 0.39 -7.34 22.24
CA VAL A 62 1.83 -7.57 22.46
C VAL A 62 2.04 -8.12 23.86
N VAL A 63 2.72 -9.26 23.97
CA VAL A 63 2.94 -9.96 25.25
C VAL A 63 4.41 -10.05 25.66
N SER A 64 5.34 -9.52 24.85
CA SER A 64 6.77 -9.46 25.20
C SER A 64 7.41 -8.12 24.82
N GLU A 65 8.60 -7.89 25.37
CA GLU A 65 9.52 -6.90 24.80
C GLU A 65 10.02 -7.34 23.42
N ALA A 66 10.56 -6.40 22.66
CA ALA A 66 11.16 -6.64 21.35
C ALA A 66 12.41 -7.52 21.46
N PHE A 67 12.54 -8.50 20.57
CA PHE A 67 13.72 -9.36 20.46
C PHE A 67 14.12 -9.55 19.00
N LYS A 68 15.34 -10.07 18.79
CA LYS A 68 15.82 -10.45 17.46
C LYS A 68 15.88 -11.96 17.31
N ASP A 69 15.38 -12.46 16.20
CA ASP A 69 15.40 -13.89 15.86
C ASP A 69 15.33 -14.06 14.35
N ASN A 70 16.16 -14.96 13.81
CA ASN A 70 16.29 -15.21 12.39
C ASN A 70 15.62 -16.52 11.92
N THR A 71 14.94 -17.25 12.83
CA THR A 71 14.22 -18.48 12.49
C THR A 71 13.18 -18.20 11.42
N PRO A 72 13.24 -18.78 10.21
CA PRO A 72 12.33 -18.43 9.12
C PRO A 72 10.87 -18.78 9.46
N ILE A 73 9.98 -17.81 9.28
CA ILE A 73 8.52 -17.95 9.44
C ILE A 73 7.82 -17.57 8.12
N TRP A 74 8.33 -16.54 7.45
CA TRP A 74 7.81 -16.04 6.19
C TRP A 74 8.76 -16.41 5.05
N GLU A 75 8.22 -16.82 3.90
CA GLU A 75 9.01 -17.20 2.73
C GLU A 75 9.77 -16.01 2.13
N LYS A 76 9.13 -14.84 2.15
CA LYS A 76 9.63 -13.65 1.46
C LYS A 76 10.87 -13.03 2.12
N ASP A 77 10.93 -13.01 3.45
CA ASP A 77 12.00 -12.36 4.21
C ASP A 77 12.00 -12.89 5.66
N VAL A 78 13.12 -12.74 6.36
CA VAL A 78 13.31 -13.28 7.72
C VAL A 78 12.54 -12.47 8.77
N PHE A 79 12.39 -11.16 8.53
CA PHE A 79 11.79 -10.20 9.47
C PHE A 79 12.31 -10.36 10.92
N PRO A 80 13.59 -10.00 11.15
CA PRO A 80 14.31 -10.39 12.35
C PRO A 80 13.88 -9.65 13.62
N CYS A 81 13.25 -8.47 13.49
CA CYS A 81 12.79 -7.69 14.64
C CYS A 81 11.41 -8.18 15.06
N ARG A 82 11.30 -8.90 16.18
CA ARG A 82 10.07 -9.63 16.54
C ARG A 82 9.46 -9.20 17.87
N LEU A 83 8.17 -9.45 17.98
CA LEU A 83 7.37 -9.35 19.20
C LEU A 83 6.58 -10.63 19.38
N LYS A 84 6.49 -11.14 20.61
CA LYS A 84 5.49 -12.15 20.93
C LYS A 84 4.14 -11.47 21.05
N VAL A 85 3.15 -12.09 20.45
CA VAL A 85 1.80 -11.53 20.32
C VAL A 85 0.75 -12.60 20.58
N LYS A 86 -0.44 -12.16 20.96
CA LYS A 86 -1.63 -12.99 21.12
C LYS A 86 -2.77 -12.41 20.27
N PRO A 87 -3.41 -13.19 19.39
CA PRO A 87 -4.59 -12.73 18.66
C PRO A 87 -5.74 -12.43 19.63
N VAL A 88 -6.25 -11.19 19.58
CA VAL A 88 -7.43 -10.75 20.33
C VAL A 88 -8.66 -10.79 19.45
N ILE A 89 -8.51 -10.29 18.21
CA ILE A 89 -9.55 -10.33 17.18
C ILE A 89 -8.93 -10.89 15.91
N HIS A 90 -9.66 -11.79 15.25
CA HIS A 90 -9.24 -12.43 14.02
C HIS A 90 -10.44 -12.58 13.08
N LEU A 91 -10.28 -12.07 11.86
CA LEU A 91 -11.22 -12.17 10.74
C LEU A 91 -10.49 -12.79 9.54
N THR A 92 -11.27 -13.42 8.66
CA THR A 92 -10.74 -13.85 7.36
C THR A 92 -10.57 -12.63 6.44
N PRO A 93 -9.73 -12.72 5.40
CA PRO A 93 -9.59 -11.64 4.42
C PRO A 93 -10.94 -11.17 3.82
N GLU A 94 -11.89 -12.08 3.59
CA GLU A 94 -13.23 -11.78 3.06
C GLU A 94 -14.16 -11.13 4.07
N THR A 95 -14.01 -11.46 5.35
CA THR A 95 -14.82 -10.89 6.44
C THR A 95 -14.20 -9.63 7.05
N GLY A 96 -12.95 -9.34 6.69
CA GLY A 96 -12.22 -8.15 7.10
C GLY A 96 -12.96 -6.85 6.76
N VAL A 97 -12.74 -5.84 7.59
CA VAL A 97 -13.39 -4.53 7.45
C VAL A 97 -12.58 -3.69 6.47
N PRO A 98 -13.17 -3.23 5.34
CA PRO A 98 -12.50 -2.28 4.47
C PRO A 98 -12.21 -0.98 5.24
N ILE A 99 -10.97 -0.52 5.23
CA ILE A 99 -10.59 0.71 5.97
C ILE A 99 -11.40 1.94 5.53
N THR A 100 -11.82 1.95 4.26
CA THR A 100 -12.66 3.01 3.68
C THR A 100 -14.07 3.07 4.27
N HIS A 101 -14.57 1.99 4.89
CA HIS A 101 -15.85 2.01 5.60
C HIS A 101 -15.78 2.83 6.90
N LEU A 102 -14.58 3.06 7.41
CA LEU A 102 -14.32 3.86 8.59
C LEU A 102 -13.91 5.30 8.23
N ARG A 103 -14.13 5.72 6.97
CA ARG A 103 -13.70 7.03 6.44
C ARG A 103 -14.23 8.20 7.29
N ASP A 104 -15.47 8.12 7.73
CA ASP A 104 -16.10 9.22 8.47
C ASP A 104 -15.75 9.23 9.96
N GLN A 105 -14.98 8.24 10.43
CA GLN A 105 -14.65 8.05 11.85
C GLN A 105 -13.13 8.15 12.14
N LEU A 106 -12.28 7.83 11.16
CA LEU A 106 -10.82 7.83 11.36
C LEU A 106 -10.21 9.17 10.95
N THR A 107 -9.37 9.71 11.83
CA THR A 107 -8.73 11.01 11.60
C THR A 107 -7.78 11.02 10.41
N ILE A 108 -7.32 9.85 9.93
CA ILE A 108 -6.48 9.74 8.74
C ILE A 108 -7.20 10.10 7.43
N PHE A 109 -8.53 10.22 7.46
CA PHE A 109 -9.34 10.65 6.31
C PHE A 109 -9.80 12.11 6.42
N GLU A 110 -9.44 12.81 7.50
CA GLU A 110 -9.76 14.22 7.66
C GLU A 110 -8.80 15.10 6.85
N ASN A 111 -9.31 16.20 6.31
CA ASN A 111 -8.52 17.26 5.65
C ASN A 111 -7.56 16.75 4.55
N LEU A 112 -8.00 15.75 3.79
CA LEU A 112 -7.19 15.17 2.72
C LEU A 112 -7.04 16.14 1.54
N ASN A 113 -5.80 16.36 1.11
CA ASN A 113 -5.50 17.10 -0.12
C ASN A 113 -5.89 16.32 -1.39
N SER A 114 -6.03 15.00 -1.31
CA SER A 114 -6.51 14.14 -2.39
C SER A 114 -7.22 12.90 -1.84
N PRO A 115 -8.13 12.26 -2.61
CA PRO A 115 -8.86 11.06 -2.17
C PRO A 115 -7.97 9.87 -1.77
N PHE A 116 -6.70 9.87 -2.18
CA PHE A 116 -5.72 8.80 -1.94
C PHE A 116 -4.66 9.15 -0.90
N ALA A 117 -4.62 10.39 -0.39
CA ALA A 117 -3.59 10.83 0.55
C ALA A 117 -3.56 9.99 1.85
N TRP A 118 -4.70 9.45 2.27
CA TRP A 118 -4.80 8.54 3.43
C TRP A 118 -3.92 7.29 3.30
N THR A 119 -3.63 6.84 2.07
CA THR A 119 -2.81 5.63 1.83
C THR A 119 -1.40 5.77 2.40
N GLY A 120 -0.87 6.99 2.52
CA GLY A 120 0.41 7.27 3.16
C GLY A 120 0.51 6.73 4.59
N HIS A 121 -0.60 6.74 5.33
CA HIS A 121 -0.66 6.25 6.71
C HIS A 121 -0.58 4.72 6.82
N VAL A 122 -0.82 4.00 5.72
CA VAL A 122 -0.80 2.53 5.64
C VAL A 122 0.30 1.98 4.75
N ARG A 123 1.34 2.78 4.43
CA ARG A 123 2.48 2.38 3.58
C ARG A 123 3.67 1.79 4.36
N GLY A 124 3.65 1.81 5.69
CA GLY A 124 4.73 1.23 6.47
C GLY A 124 4.30 0.71 7.83
N SER A 125 4.97 -0.36 8.28
CA SER A 125 4.87 -0.93 9.62
C SER A 125 6.25 -1.02 10.29
N PRO A 126 6.32 -0.97 11.64
CA PRO A 126 5.25 -0.53 12.52
C PRO A 126 5.11 1.00 12.50
N THR A 127 3.87 1.50 12.57
CA THR A 127 3.57 2.94 12.64
C THR A 127 2.60 3.20 13.79
N LYS A 128 2.90 4.16 14.67
CA LYS A 128 2.02 4.51 15.80
C LYS A 128 0.77 5.24 15.32
N TRP A 129 -0.39 4.82 15.80
CA TRP A 129 -1.68 5.44 15.51
C TRP A 129 -2.21 6.21 16.72
N LYS A 130 -3.14 7.15 16.47
CA LYS A 130 -3.84 7.85 17.54
C LYS A 130 -4.73 6.85 18.30
N THR A 131 -4.87 7.08 19.60
CA THR A 131 -5.73 6.25 20.46
C THR A 131 -7.17 6.25 19.97
N SER A 132 -7.71 7.41 19.58
CA SER A 132 -9.07 7.52 19.03
C SER A 132 -9.28 6.65 17.80
N ASP A 133 -8.36 6.67 16.84
CA ASP A 133 -8.45 5.87 15.62
C ASP A 133 -8.32 4.37 15.92
N GLY A 134 -7.42 4.02 16.85
CA GLY A 134 -7.25 2.64 17.29
C GLY A 134 -8.51 2.08 17.96
N GLU A 135 -9.17 2.85 18.81
CA GLU A 135 -10.42 2.46 19.46
C GLU A 135 -11.56 2.24 18.46
N VAL A 136 -11.70 3.15 17.47
CA VAL A 136 -12.68 2.99 16.37
C VAL A 136 -12.43 1.68 15.63
N ILE A 137 -11.19 1.38 15.28
CA ILE A 137 -10.83 0.15 14.57
C ILE A 137 -11.13 -1.10 15.40
N VAL A 138 -10.77 -1.10 16.69
CA VAL A 138 -11.06 -2.22 17.59
C VAL A 138 -12.57 -2.49 17.66
N ASN A 139 -13.37 -1.44 17.80
CA ASN A 139 -14.82 -1.57 17.87
C ASN A 139 -15.41 -2.11 16.58
N ALA A 140 -14.98 -1.58 15.42
CA ALA A 140 -15.41 -2.06 14.12
C ALA A 140 -15.05 -3.54 13.88
N LEU A 141 -13.85 -3.95 14.30
CA LEU A 141 -13.41 -5.35 14.19
C LEU A 141 -14.19 -6.29 15.13
N LYS A 142 -14.52 -5.84 16.35
CA LYS A 142 -15.40 -6.60 17.26
C LYS A 142 -16.79 -6.79 16.68
N GLU A 143 -17.36 -5.74 16.11
CA GLU A 143 -18.67 -5.80 15.46
C GLU A 143 -18.64 -6.77 14.27
N ALA A 144 -17.61 -6.69 13.42
CA ALA A 144 -17.44 -7.59 12.29
C ALA A 144 -17.19 -9.05 12.72
N GLN A 145 -16.57 -9.29 13.89
CA GLN A 145 -16.42 -10.63 14.43
C GLN A 145 -17.74 -11.22 14.90
N GLN A 146 -18.64 -10.40 15.44
CA GLN A 146 -19.98 -10.82 15.88
C GLN A 146 -20.95 -10.97 14.70
N ASN A 147 -20.84 -10.07 13.71
CA ASN A 147 -21.69 -9.99 12.54
C ASN A 147 -20.83 -10.03 11.26
N PRO A 148 -20.29 -11.20 10.88
CA PRO A 148 -19.39 -11.31 9.75
C PRO A 148 -20.13 -11.02 8.45
N VAL A 149 -19.63 -10.03 7.71
CA VAL A 149 -20.12 -9.70 6.37
C VAL A 149 -19.07 -10.16 5.36
N ILE A 150 -19.39 -11.19 4.59
CA ILE A 150 -18.52 -11.72 3.54
C ILE A 150 -18.48 -10.74 2.38
N ARG A 151 -17.27 -10.29 2.03
CA ARG A 151 -16.99 -9.41 0.90
C ARG A 151 -15.97 -10.10 0.01
N PRO A 152 -16.36 -10.54 -1.20
CA PRO A 152 -15.45 -11.21 -2.12
C PRO A 152 -14.21 -10.36 -2.40
N LEU A 153 -13.04 -11.00 -2.40
CA LEU A 153 -11.79 -10.39 -2.84
C LEU A 153 -11.68 -10.51 -4.35
N THR A 154 -11.47 -9.38 -5.04
CA THR A 154 -11.17 -9.40 -6.48
C THR A 154 -9.77 -9.97 -6.67
N LYS A 155 -9.66 -11.13 -7.34
CA LYS A 155 -8.42 -11.92 -7.49
C LYS A 155 -7.30 -11.25 -8.33
N SER A 156 -7.48 -10.03 -8.83
CA SER A 156 -6.59 -9.43 -9.85
C SER A 156 -5.25 -8.89 -9.32
N ARG A 157 -4.84 -9.17 -8.08
CA ARG A 157 -3.57 -8.63 -7.50
C ARG A 157 -2.70 -9.67 -6.80
N VAL A 158 -3.00 -10.96 -7.00
CA VAL A 158 -2.31 -12.06 -6.31
C VAL A 158 -0.88 -12.25 -6.84
N GLU A 159 -0.59 -11.88 -8.09
CA GLU A 159 0.66 -12.28 -8.77
C GLU A 159 1.75 -11.19 -8.86
N ASP A 160 1.42 -9.89 -8.80
CA ASP A 160 2.44 -8.84 -8.89
C ASP A 160 3.13 -8.60 -7.55
N GLN A 161 4.08 -9.45 -7.17
CA GLN A 161 5.07 -9.13 -6.15
C GLN A 161 6.17 -8.25 -6.76
N PRO A 162 6.35 -6.98 -6.34
CA PRO A 162 7.54 -6.24 -6.73
C PRO A 162 8.77 -6.94 -6.15
N ALA A 163 9.68 -7.34 -7.04
CA ALA A 163 10.94 -7.96 -6.69
C ALA A 163 11.78 -7.01 -5.83
N VAL A 164 12.26 -7.49 -4.69
CA VAL A 164 13.20 -6.74 -3.86
C VAL A 164 14.57 -6.85 -4.53
N LEU A 165 15.01 -5.79 -5.22
CA LEU A 165 16.35 -5.72 -5.77
C LEU A 165 17.34 -5.28 -4.68
N PRO A 166 18.42 -6.03 -4.40
CA PRO A 166 19.43 -5.61 -3.43
C PRO A 166 20.31 -4.51 -4.04
N ALA A 167 20.12 -3.26 -3.59
CA ALA A 167 21.04 -2.16 -3.86
C ALA A 167 22.12 -2.09 -2.76
N LYS A 168 23.36 -1.72 -3.15
CA LYS A 168 24.53 -1.59 -2.24
C LYS A 168 24.39 -0.48 -1.17
N ILE A 169 23.28 0.27 -1.15
CA ILE A 169 22.95 1.27 -0.12
C ILE A 169 21.47 1.13 0.20
N GLY A 170 21.13 0.34 1.23
CA GLY A 170 19.78 0.23 1.78
C GLY A 170 18.73 -0.41 0.87
N THR A 171 17.84 -1.21 1.46
CA THR A 171 16.68 -1.74 0.76
C THR A 171 15.70 -0.59 0.48
N VAL A 172 15.77 0.01 -0.70
CA VAL A 172 14.77 0.93 -1.21
C VAL A 172 13.68 0.11 -1.88
N THR A 173 12.46 0.17 -1.34
CA THR A 173 11.28 -0.33 -2.03
C THR A 173 10.98 0.66 -3.14
N VAL A 174 11.42 0.35 -4.36
CA VAL A 174 11.01 1.08 -5.57
C VAL A 174 9.51 0.79 -5.74
N PRO A 175 8.63 1.80 -5.75
CA PRO A 175 7.25 1.59 -6.17
C PRO A 175 7.29 1.00 -7.58
N GLY A 176 6.72 -0.20 -7.76
CA GLY A 176 6.35 -0.63 -9.11
C GLY A 176 5.39 0.41 -9.65
N ASP A 177 5.60 0.83 -10.90
CA ASP A 177 4.72 1.77 -11.58
C ASP A 177 3.27 1.30 -11.37
N GLU A 178 2.49 2.10 -10.64
CA GLU A 178 1.05 1.88 -10.52
C GLU A 178 0.48 2.16 -11.90
N GLU A 179 0.40 1.13 -12.75
CA GLU A 179 -0.54 1.11 -13.84
C GLU A 179 -1.93 1.26 -13.23
N THR A 180 -2.47 2.45 -13.39
CA THR A 180 -3.85 2.84 -13.10
C THR A 180 -4.78 1.98 -13.94
N SER A 181 -5.10 0.79 -13.44
CA SER A 181 -6.24 -0.01 -13.89
C SER A 181 -7.49 0.44 -13.15
N ASP A 182 -8.00 1.62 -13.54
CA ASP A 182 -9.37 2.01 -13.24
C ASP A 182 -10.32 1.31 -14.22
N GLU A 183 -10.79 0.11 -13.87
CA GLU A 183 -12.13 -0.32 -14.30
C GLU A 183 -13.12 0.04 -13.18
N VAL A 184 -13.44 1.33 -13.13
CA VAL A 184 -14.68 1.80 -12.52
C VAL A 184 -15.76 1.71 -13.59
N THR A 185 -16.73 0.83 -13.38
CA THR A 185 -17.97 0.84 -14.16
C THR A 185 -18.74 2.13 -13.86
N LYS A 186 -18.53 3.15 -14.69
CA LYS A 186 -19.34 4.38 -14.83
C LYS A 186 -19.44 4.73 -16.33
N PRO A 187 -20.49 5.46 -16.76
CA PRO A 187 -21.02 5.33 -18.12
C PRO A 187 -20.08 5.91 -19.19
N SER A 188 -19.51 5.03 -20.01
CA SER A 188 -19.13 5.11 -21.44
C SER A 188 -18.87 6.45 -22.18
N LYS A 189 -18.42 7.54 -21.53
CA LYS A 189 -18.03 8.79 -22.23
C LYS A 189 -16.65 9.37 -21.88
N GLU A 190 -15.97 8.94 -20.82
CA GLU A 190 -14.71 9.55 -20.36
C GLU A 190 -13.40 9.22 -21.11
N PRO A 191 -13.22 8.08 -21.83
CA PRO A 191 -11.91 7.80 -22.45
C PRO A 191 -11.55 8.81 -23.56
N ARG A 192 -12.56 9.46 -24.16
CA ARG A 192 -12.34 10.50 -25.19
C ARG A 192 -11.81 11.80 -24.59
N LEU A 193 -12.36 12.24 -23.46
CA LEU A 193 -11.94 13.47 -22.76
C LEU A 193 -10.50 13.35 -22.24
N HIS A 194 -10.16 12.21 -21.66
CA HIS A 194 -8.79 11.98 -21.19
C HIS A 194 -7.78 12.00 -22.34
N THR A 195 -8.09 11.29 -23.43
CA THR A 195 -7.24 11.25 -24.63
C THR A 195 -7.12 12.63 -25.29
N GLU A 196 -8.20 13.40 -25.32
CA GLU A 196 -8.23 14.78 -25.81
C GLU A 196 -7.32 15.70 -25.00
N ILE A 197 -7.45 15.68 -23.66
CA ILE A 197 -6.62 16.51 -22.77
C ILE A 197 -5.14 16.16 -22.92
N GLN A 198 -4.81 14.86 -22.94
CA GLN A 198 -3.43 14.41 -23.15
C GLN A 198 -2.88 14.92 -24.49
N TRP A 199 -3.63 14.78 -25.58
CA TRP A 199 -3.22 15.29 -26.90
C TRP A 199 -2.98 16.80 -26.90
N LEU A 200 -3.89 17.57 -26.30
CA LEU A 200 -3.78 19.03 -26.24
C LEU A 200 -2.54 19.49 -25.46
N LEU A 201 -2.21 18.81 -24.35
CA LEU A 201 -1.00 19.10 -23.57
C LEU A 201 0.27 18.76 -24.35
N LEU A 202 0.31 17.61 -25.01
CA LEU A 202 1.45 17.20 -25.82
C LEU A 202 1.69 18.18 -26.98
N LYS A 203 0.62 18.57 -27.67
CA LYS A 203 0.67 19.55 -28.76
C LYS A 203 1.12 20.91 -28.28
N LEU A 204 0.55 21.41 -27.17
CA LEU A 204 0.93 22.70 -26.60
C LEU A 204 2.42 22.73 -26.22
N GLY A 205 2.93 21.68 -25.57
CA GLY A 205 4.35 21.58 -25.24
C GLY A 205 5.25 21.59 -26.48
N ASN A 206 4.85 20.86 -27.52
CA ASN A 206 5.56 20.84 -28.81
C ASN A 206 5.54 22.20 -29.52
N ASP A 207 4.39 22.87 -29.56
CA ASP A 207 4.22 24.20 -30.16
C ASP A 207 5.03 25.27 -29.39
N MET A 208 5.24 25.06 -28.09
CA MET A 208 6.11 25.87 -27.24
C MET A 208 7.60 25.52 -27.36
N GLY A 209 7.97 24.52 -28.18
CA GLY A 209 9.36 24.09 -28.37
C GLY A 209 9.95 23.30 -27.20
N LEU A 210 9.11 22.78 -26.30
CA LEU A 210 9.53 21.94 -25.18
C LEU A 210 9.80 20.50 -25.65
N ASP A 211 10.68 19.79 -24.94
CA ASP A 211 10.90 18.37 -25.16
C ASP A 211 9.80 17.57 -24.45
N VAL A 212 8.86 17.05 -25.23
CA VAL A 212 7.65 16.41 -24.73
C VAL A 212 7.81 14.90 -24.77
N TRP A 213 7.70 14.25 -23.61
CA TRP A 213 7.82 12.79 -23.49
C TRP A 213 6.46 12.10 -23.43
N VAL A 214 6.26 11.08 -24.27
CA VAL A 214 5.06 10.23 -24.29
C VAL A 214 5.36 8.90 -23.62
N ALA A 215 4.57 8.56 -22.59
CA ALA A 215 4.68 7.29 -21.87
C ALA A 215 4.48 6.09 -22.81
N ASN A 216 5.19 4.98 -22.57
CA ASN A 216 5.17 3.80 -23.44
C ASN A 216 3.75 3.28 -23.73
N ASN A 217 2.88 3.27 -22.71
CA ASN A 217 1.50 2.78 -22.81
C ASN A 217 0.58 3.72 -23.61
N ASP A 218 1.00 4.97 -23.84
CA ASP A 218 0.22 5.98 -24.57
C ASP A 218 0.71 6.18 -26.01
N ARG A 219 1.79 5.50 -26.42
CA ARG A 219 2.37 5.62 -27.78
C ARG A 219 1.45 5.14 -28.90
N SER A 220 0.55 4.21 -28.60
CA SER A 220 -0.44 3.70 -29.56
C SER A 220 -1.73 4.52 -29.60
N ARG A 221 -1.86 5.54 -28.73
CA ARG A 221 -3.07 6.39 -28.68
C ARG A 221 -3.07 7.41 -29.80
N GLU A 222 -4.28 7.69 -30.29
CA GLU A 222 -4.54 8.67 -31.33
C GLU A 222 -5.71 9.58 -30.97
N PHE A 223 -5.64 10.83 -31.40
CA PHE A 223 -6.74 11.79 -31.29
C PHE A 223 -6.87 12.57 -32.59
N ASN A 224 -8.07 12.61 -33.18
CA ASN A 224 -8.35 13.26 -34.47
C ASN A 224 -7.40 12.84 -35.61
N GLY A 225 -7.02 11.57 -35.67
CA GLY A 225 -6.16 11.02 -36.73
C GLY A 225 -4.67 11.31 -36.57
N HIS A 226 -4.26 11.92 -35.45
CA HIS A 226 -2.86 12.13 -35.11
C HIS A 226 -2.46 11.23 -33.95
N ARG A 227 -1.35 10.50 -34.10
CA ARG A 227 -0.81 9.67 -33.01
C ARG A 227 0.07 10.51 -32.11
N PHE A 228 0.10 10.14 -30.83
CA PHE A 228 0.90 10.85 -29.84
C PHE A 228 2.40 10.79 -30.16
N CYS A 229 2.83 9.73 -30.87
CA CYS A 229 4.21 9.55 -31.33
C CYS A 229 4.59 10.35 -32.58
N ASP A 230 3.64 10.95 -33.29
CA ASP A 230 3.90 11.65 -34.55
C ASP A 230 4.36 13.10 -34.33
N LEU A 231 4.38 13.56 -33.07
CA LEU A 231 4.90 14.88 -32.72
C LEU A 231 6.43 14.89 -32.86
N PRO A 232 7.00 15.85 -33.59
CA PRO A 232 8.44 15.94 -33.78
C PRO A 232 9.14 16.20 -32.43
N PRO A 233 10.36 15.69 -32.22
CA PRO A 233 11.14 16.05 -31.04
C PRO A 233 11.40 17.55 -31.03
N GLY A 234 11.30 18.17 -29.84
CA GLY A 234 11.58 19.59 -29.66
C GLY A 234 12.97 19.97 -30.15
N LEU A 235 13.12 21.22 -30.62
CA LEU A 235 14.32 21.79 -31.26
C LEU A 235 15.63 21.74 -30.43
N HIS A 236 15.62 21.17 -29.22
CA HIS A 236 16.78 21.05 -28.34
C HIS A 236 17.43 19.64 -28.31
N SER A 237 16.94 18.65 -29.06
CA SER A 237 17.63 17.36 -29.16
C SER A 237 18.81 17.39 -30.16
N SER A 238 19.79 18.28 -29.92
CA SER A 238 21.12 18.09 -30.51
C SER A 238 21.79 16.94 -29.75
N ARG A 239 21.76 15.76 -30.35
CA ARG A 239 22.50 14.57 -29.88
C ARG A 239 23.96 14.96 -29.63
N HIS A 240 24.42 14.83 -28.40
CA HIS A 240 25.85 14.88 -28.09
C HIS A 240 26.48 13.60 -28.68
N PRO A 241 27.44 13.69 -29.63
CA PRO A 241 28.14 12.49 -30.08
C PRO A 241 29.06 12.01 -28.96
N ALA A 242 28.92 10.74 -28.58
CA ALA A 242 29.86 10.04 -27.72
C ALA A 242 31.20 9.92 -28.45
N HIS A 243 32.26 10.47 -27.86
CA HIS A 243 33.63 10.23 -28.29
C HIS A 243 34.04 8.78 -27.96
N LEU A 244 34.71 8.15 -28.93
CA LEU A 244 35.59 6.99 -28.76
C LEU A 244 36.78 7.34 -27.86
#